data_AF-A0A6I3E609-F1
#
_entry.id   AF-A0A6I3E609-F1
#
_cell.length_a   1.000
_cell.length_b   1.000
_cell.length_c   1.000
_cell.angle_alpha   90.00
_cell.angle_beta   90.00
_cell.angle_gamma   90.00
#
_symmetry.space_group_name_H-M   'P 1'
#
loop_
_entity.id
_entity.type
_entity.pdbx_description
1 polymer ?
#
loop_
_entity_poly.entity_id
_entity_poly.type
_entity_poly.pdbx_seq_one_letter_code
_entity_poly.pdbx_strand_id
1 'polypeptide(L)' 'MASNPLEQFARWFDDVLALPDAILEPNAMVLGTVSTEGQPSARTVLLKGFDDRGFVLHTNYTSRKGQEALA' A
#
# COMPACT_ATOMS: atom_id res chain seq x y z
N MET A 1 -13.31 14.74 -9.28
CA MET A 1 -12.62 13.47 -8.92
C MET A 1 -12.82 12.48 -10.06
N ALA A 2 -11.91 11.52 -10.25
CA ALA A 2 -12.07 10.46 -11.25
C ALA A 2 -13.23 9.52 -10.87
N SER A 3 -13.86 8.91 -11.87
CA SER A 3 -14.92 7.91 -11.66
C SER A 3 -14.37 6.57 -11.17
N ASN A 4 -13.12 6.25 -11.54
CA ASN A 4 -12.40 5.08 -11.05
C ASN A 4 -11.48 5.48 -9.89
N PRO A 5 -11.58 4.84 -8.70
CA PRO A 5 -10.72 5.17 -7.57
C PRO A 5 -9.23 4.94 -7.84
N LEU A 6 -8.86 3.95 -8.67
CA LEU A 6 -7.46 3.70 -9.03
C LEU A 6 -6.91 4.75 -9.99
N GLU A 7 -7.74 5.29 -10.90
CA GLU A 7 -7.36 6.46 -11.69
C GLU A 7 -7.20 7.71 -10.81
N GLN A 8 -8.04 7.87 -9.78
CA GLN A 8 -7.90 8.98 -8.85
C GLN A 8 -6.60 8.85 -8.04
N PHE A 9 -6.26 7.64 -7.60
CA PHE A 9 -4.99 7.35 -6.94
C PHE A 9 -3.80 7.69 -7.86
N ALA A 10 -3.85 7.26 -9.13
CA ALA A 10 -2.79 7.54 -10.10
C ALA A 10 -2.52 9.04 -10.23
N ARG A 11 -3.57 9.86 -10.36
CA ARG A 11 -3.44 11.32 -10.44
C ARG A 11 -2.74 11.91 -9.22
N TRP A 12 -3.18 11.51 -8.02
CA TRP A 12 -2.54 11.97 -6.78
C TRP A 12 -1.10 11.50 -6.65
N PHE A 13 -0.80 10.28 -7.08
CA PHE A 13 0.54 9.73 -7.02
C PHE A 13 1.47 10.47 -7.99
N ASP A 14 1.01 10.74 -9.22
CA ASP A 14 1.74 11.54 -10.22
C ASP A 14 1.98 12.99 -9.75
N ASP A 15 0.99 13.62 -9.12
CA ASP A 15 1.11 14.96 -8.54
C ASP A 15 2.27 15.03 -7.52
N VAL A 16 2.41 13.99 -6.68
CA VAL A 16 3.48 13.91 -5.70
C VAL A 16 4.83 13.59 -6.35
N LEU A 17 4.88 12.69 -7.32
CA LEU A 17 6.11 12.36 -8.06
C LEU A 17 6.65 13.55 -8.86
N ALA A 18 5.78 14.46 -9.30
CA ALA A 18 6.16 15.72 -9.94
C ALA A 18 6.81 16.74 -8.99
N LEU A 19 6.74 16.50 -7.67
CA LEU A 19 7.28 17.36 -6.61
C LEU A 19 8.31 16.58 -5.76
N PRO A 20 9.47 16.19 -6.32
CA PRO A 20 10.40 15.24 -5.69
C PRO A 20 10.97 15.69 -4.34
N ASP A 21 10.99 16.99 -4.06
CA ASP A 21 11.48 17.55 -2.79
C ASP A 21 10.36 17.78 -1.76
N ALA A 22 9.09 17.62 -2.14
CA ALA A 22 7.96 17.91 -1.26
C ALA A 22 7.62 16.76 -0.31
N ILE A 23 7.78 15.50 -0.77
CA ILE A 23 7.40 14.31 -0.02
C ILE A 23 8.52 13.27 -0.11
N LEU A 24 9.04 12.90 1.06
CA LEU A 24 9.97 11.80 1.20
C LEU A 24 9.24 10.46 1.07
N GLU A 25 9.76 9.54 0.25
CA GLU A 25 9.25 8.18 0.06
C GLU A 25 7.73 8.14 -0.24
N PRO A 26 7.27 8.73 -1.35
CA PRO A 26 5.84 8.86 -1.65
C PRO A 26 5.13 7.52 -1.83
N ASN A 27 5.89 6.44 -2.08
CA ASN A 27 5.39 5.07 -2.16
C ASN A 27 5.30 4.36 -0.79
N ALA A 28 5.64 5.01 0.32
CA ALA A 28 5.48 4.44 1.65
C ALA A 28 4.00 4.38 2.05
N MET A 29 3.56 3.23 2.56
CA MET A 29 2.18 2.99 3.00
C MET A 29 2.14 2.32 4.37
N VAL A 30 1.10 2.57 5.15
CA VAL A 30 0.83 1.82 6.39
C VAL A 30 -0.12 0.66 6.08
N LEU A 31 0.37 -0.57 6.24
CA LEU A 31 -0.41 -1.78 6.01
C LEU A 31 -0.94 -2.35 7.33
N GLY A 32 -2.26 -2.31 7.50
CA GLY A 32 -2.97 -3.03 8.54
C GLY A 32 -3.26 -4.49 8.14
N THR A 33 -3.01 -5.43 9.05
CA THR A 33 -3.45 -6.83 8.94
C THR A 33 -4.09 -7.24 10.26
N VAL A 34 -4.85 -8.34 10.27
CA VAL A 34 -5.54 -8.85 11.46
C VAL A 34 -5.31 -10.34 11.58
N SER A 35 -5.07 -10.84 12.79
CA SER A 35 -4.97 -12.28 13.03
C SER A 35 -6.35 -12.94 13.02
N THR A 36 -6.38 -14.27 13.00
CA THR A 36 -7.60 -15.08 13.10
C THR A 36 -8.38 -14.85 14.39
N GLU A 37 -7.70 -14.41 15.45
CA GLU A 37 -8.30 -14.04 16.74
C GLU A 37 -8.82 -12.60 16.76
N GLY A 38 -8.74 -11.88 15.63
CA GLY A 38 -9.21 -10.50 15.53
C GLY A 38 -8.21 -9.46 16.07
N GLN A 39 -6.95 -9.83 16.33
CA GLN A 39 -5.95 -8.90 16.84
C GLN A 39 -5.30 -8.10 15.69
N PRO A 40 -5.53 -6.78 15.57
CA PRO A 40 -4.93 -5.97 14.52
C PRO A 40 -3.44 -5.72 14.74
N SER A 41 -2.72 -5.50 13.63
CA SER A 41 -1.33 -5.06 13.62
C SER A 41 -1.05 -4.15 12.41
N ALA A 42 -0.12 -3.20 12.52
CA ALA A 42 0.21 -2.23 11.47
C ALA A 42 1.72 -1.99 11.35
N ARG A 43 2.18 -1.64 10.14
CA ARG A 43 3.58 -1.30 9.84
C ARG A 43 3.71 -0.57 8.51
N THR A 44 4.83 0.12 8.33
CA THR A 44 5.21 0.69 7.03
C THR A 44 5.62 -0.40 6.05
N VAL A 45 5.16 -0.29 4.81
CA VAL A 45 5.57 -1.09 3.64
C VAL A 45 5.79 -0.14 2.46
N LEU A 46 6.43 -0.65 1.39
CA LEU A 46 6.62 0.11 0.16
C LEU A 46 5.68 -0.42 -0.91
N LEU A 47 4.90 0.48 -1.51
CA LEU A 47 4.17 0.24 -2.74
C LEU A 47 5.18 -0.03 -3.87
N LYS A 48 4.98 -1.14 -4.58
CA LYS A 48 5.83 -1.56 -5.70
C LYS A 48 5.17 -1.35 -7.05
N GLY A 49 3.85 -1.22 -7.07
CA GLY A 49 3.07 -0.91 -8.26
C GLY A 49 1.59 -0.97 -7.94
N PHE A 50 0.76 -0.61 -8.91
CA PHE A 50 -0.68 -0.79 -8.86
C PHE A 50 -1.21 -0.97 -10.28
N ASP A 51 -2.26 -1.75 -10.43
CA ASP A 51 -2.96 -1.97 -11.70
C ASP A 51 -4.47 -2.00 -11.45
N ASP A 52 -5.24 -2.38 -12.46
CA ASP A 52 -6.70 -2.50 -12.41
C ASP A 52 -7.20 -3.48 -11.33
N ARG A 53 -6.34 -4.37 -10.81
CA ARG A 53 -6.63 -5.31 -9.72
C ARG A 53 -6.31 -4.74 -8.34
N GLY A 54 -5.58 -3.63 -8.26
CA GLY A 54 -5.27 -2.92 -7.01
C GLY A 54 -3.78 -2.71 -6.78
N PHE A 55 -3.37 -2.71 -5.51
CA PHE A 55 -2.02 -2.33 -5.08
C PHE A 55 -1.10 -3.54 -4.89
N VAL A 56 0.16 -3.41 -5.30
CA VAL A 56 1.19 -4.45 -5.21
C VAL A 56 2.25 -4.06 -4.19
N LEU A 57 2.51 -4.95 -3.24
CA LEU A 57 3.58 -4.84 -2.25
C LEU A 57 4.32 -6.18 -2.14
N HIS A 58 5.61 -6.13 -1.83
CA HIS A 58 6.41 -7.33 -1.58
C HIS A 58 6.72 -7.46 -0.09
N THR A 59 6.66 -8.67 0.44
CA THR A 59 7.02 -8.95 1.83
C THR A 59 7.54 -10.37 2.01
N ASN A 60 8.03 -10.70 3.21
CA ASN A 60 8.41 -12.05 3.57
C ASN A 60 7.15 -12.86 3.98
N TYR A 61 6.91 -13.98 3.29
CA TYR A 61 5.79 -14.90 3.56
C TYR A 61 5.82 -15.51 4.96
N THR A 62 7.00 -15.68 5.58
CA THR A 62 7.10 -16.20 6.95
C THR A 62 6.94 -15.13 8.03
N SER A 63 6.79 -13.86 7.65
CA SER A 63 6.54 -12.79 8.62
C SER A 63 5.11 -12.82 9.13
N ARG A 64 4.89 -12.25 10.32
CA ARG A 64 3.57 -12.11 10.94
C ARG A 64 2.50 -11.58 9.97
N LYS A 65 2.78 -10.49 9.24
CA LYS A 65 1.84 -9.91 8.27
C LYS A 65 1.54 -10.84 7.08
N GLY A 66 2.52 -11.66 6.69
CA GLY A 66 2.38 -12.62 5.61
C GLY A 66 1.46 -13.77 6.02
N GLN A 67 1.64 -14.28 7.24
CA GLN A 67 0.75 -15.29 7.81
C GLN A 67 -0.66 -14.74 8.03
N GLU A 68 -0.80 -13.53 8.59
CA GLU A 68 -2.11 -12.90 8.81
C GLU A 68 -2.87 -12.61 7.50
N ALA A 69 -2.19 -12.34 6.39
CA ALA A 69 -2.83 -12.04 5.09
C ALA A 69 -3.19 -13.29 4.26
N LEU A 70 -2.67 -14.46 4.63
CA LEU A 70 -2.94 -15.75 3.96
C LEU A 70 -4.01 -16.58 4.68
N ALA A 71 -4.38 -16.19 5.91
CA ALA A 71 -5.42 -16.82 6.71
C ALA A 71 -6.82 -16.36 6.28
#